data_AF-A0A6G0RNT7-F1
#
_entry.id   AF-A0A6G0RNT7-F1
#
_cell.length_a   1.000
_cell.length_b   1.000
_cell.length_c   1.000
_cell.angle_alpha   90.00
_cell.angle_beta   90.00
_cell.angle_gamma   90.00
#
_symmetry.space_group_name_H-M   'P 1'
#
loop_
_entity.id
_entity.type
_entity.pdbx_description
1 polymer ?
#
loop_
_entity_poly.entity_id
_entity_poly.type
_entity_poly.pdbx_seq_one_letter_code
_entity_poly.pdbx_strand_id
1 'polypeptide(L)'
;MSKKERQLEEECEQLRSELHAMEELVQRYQDELAAAKGTTCFCHNRRNVPDLHRVEEELFENQNLAPRGSSMRLSRAELPVLCRANGEEARFSEVQLPLNWEWVSDWRCDIHAHTDESGWVYAESWEQLRDGYQLHLSRR
;
A
#
# COMPACT_ATOMS: atom_id res chain seq x y z
N MET A 1 3.14 38.14 -44.19
CA MET A 1 3.13 36.81 -43.56
C MET A 1 4.12 35.90 -44.27
N SER A 2 5.26 35.67 -43.64
CA SER A 2 6.31 34.72 -44.06
C SER A 2 5.84 33.28 -43.87
N LYS A 3 6.40 32.33 -44.63
CA LYS A 3 6.12 30.89 -44.46
C LYS A 3 6.38 30.41 -43.03
N LYS A 4 7.42 30.94 -42.38
CA LYS A 4 7.76 30.64 -40.99
C LYS A 4 6.71 31.14 -40.00
N GLU A 5 6.11 32.30 -40.27
CA GLU A 5 5.06 32.87 -39.43
C GLU A 5 3.79 32.01 -39.49
N ARG A 6 3.43 31.52 -40.68
CA ARG A 6 2.28 30.61 -40.84
C ARG A 6 2.49 29.28 -40.13
N GLN A 7 3.69 28.70 -40.25
CA GLN A 7 4.00 27.44 -39.58
C GLN A 7 3.93 27.56 -38.05
N LEU A 8 4.46 28.66 -37.50
CA LEU A 8 4.35 28.94 -36.06
C LEU A 8 2.90 29.15 -35.62
N GLU A 9 2.07 29.75 -36.47
CA GLU A 9 0.64 29.96 -36.21
C GLU A 9 -0.12 28.61 -36.14
N GLU A 10 0.17 27.69 -37.07
CA GLU A 10 -0.37 26.33 -37.06
C GLU A 10 0.06 25.53 -35.81
N GLU A 11 1.34 25.60 -35.44
CA GLU A 11 1.86 24.94 -34.23
C GLU A 11 1.23 25.53 -32.95
N CYS A 12 1.03 26.85 -32.90
CA CYS A 12 0.35 27.50 -31.79
C CYS A 12 -1.12 27.08 -31.69
N GLU A 13 -1.80 26.92 -32.82
CA GLU A 13 -3.19 26.46 -32.87
C GLU A 13 -3.30 25.00 -32.41
N GLN A 14 -2.39 24.14 -32.85
CA GLN A 14 -2.34 22.74 -32.40
C GLN A 14 -2.12 22.65 -30.89
N LEU A 15 -1.12 23.35 -30.33
CA LEU A 15 -0.84 23.33 -28.89
C LEU A 15 -2.02 23.85 -28.06
N ARG A 16 -2.74 24.87 -28.56
CA ARG A 16 -3.97 25.35 -27.91
C ARG A 16 -5.06 24.30 -27.90
N SER A 17 -5.22 23.55 -28.99
CA SER A 17 -6.20 22.46 -29.05
C SER A 17 -5.86 21.31 -28.09
N GLU A 18 -4.58 20.98 -27.95
CA GLU A 18 -4.12 19.93 -27.03
C GLU A 18 -4.31 20.35 -25.56
N LEU A 19 -3.98 21.59 -25.23
CA LEU A 19 -4.24 22.15 -23.90
C LEU A 19 -5.72 22.14 -23.55
N HIS A 20 -6.59 22.54 -24.49
CA HIS A 20 -8.04 22.50 -24.28
C HIS A 20 -8.54 21.07 -24.03
N ALA A 21 -8.04 20.08 -24.78
CA ALA A 21 -8.40 18.67 -24.57
C ALA A 21 -7.93 18.15 -23.19
N MET A 22 -6.76 18.59 -22.73
CA MET A 22 -6.26 18.29 -21.39
C MET A 22 -7.13 18.93 -20.30
N GLU A 23 -7.53 20.18 -20.47
CA GLU A 23 -8.42 20.89 -19.54
C GLU A 23 -9.77 20.19 -19.43
N GLU A 24 -10.39 19.77 -20.54
CA GLU A 24 -11.63 19.00 -20.53
C GLU A 24 -11.48 17.63 -19.85
N LEU A 25 -10.34 16.98 -20.00
CA LEU A 25 -10.05 15.71 -19.34
C LEU A 25 -9.88 15.89 -17.83
N VAL A 26 -9.16 16.94 -17.41
CA VAL A 26 -9.01 17.29 -15.99
C VAL A 26 -10.36 17.66 -15.39
N GLN A 27 -11.18 18.45 -16.09
CA GLN A 27 -12.52 18.82 -15.62
C GLN A 27 -13.41 17.59 -15.44
N ARG A 28 -13.41 16.65 -16.39
CA ARG A 28 -14.14 15.37 -16.26
C ARG A 28 -13.70 14.58 -15.03
N TYR A 29 -12.39 14.46 -14.79
CA TYR A 29 -11.90 13.79 -13.58
C TYR A 29 -12.28 14.53 -12.30
N GLN A 30 -12.27 15.87 -12.31
CA GLN A 30 -12.71 16.66 -11.16
C GLN A 30 -14.21 16.50 -10.90
N ASP A 31 -15.03 16.45 -11.94
CA ASP A 31 -16.47 16.22 -11.85
C ASP A 31 -16.77 14.79 -11.34
N GLU A 32 -16.02 13.78 -11.80
CA GLU A 32 -16.09 12.41 -11.29
C GLU A 32 -15.71 12.34 -9.80
N LEU A 33 -14.64 13.04 -9.40
CA LEU A 33 -14.22 13.13 -8.00
C LEU A 33 -15.22 13.91 -7.15
N ALA A 34 -15.85 14.95 -7.68
CA ALA A 34 -16.88 15.72 -7.00
C ALA A 34 -18.17 14.91 -6.84
N ALA A 35 -18.57 14.15 -7.86
CA ALA A 35 -19.68 13.20 -7.80
C ALA A 35 -19.41 12.09 -6.77
N ALA A 36 -18.18 11.58 -6.71
CA ALA A 36 -17.75 10.64 -5.69
C ALA A 36 -17.81 11.25 -4.27
N LYS A 37 -17.41 12.52 -4.11
CA LYS A 37 -17.41 13.23 -2.81
C LYS A 37 -18.79 13.70 -2.33
N GLY A 38 -19.73 13.95 -3.24
CA GLY A 38 -21.14 14.24 -2.92
C GLY A 38 -21.89 13.02 -2.35
N THR A 39 -21.30 11.83 -2.50
CA THR A 39 -21.80 10.58 -1.93
C THR A 39 -21.15 10.38 -0.55
N THR A 40 -21.66 11.07 0.46
CA THR A 40 -21.32 10.80 1.87
C THR A 40 -21.99 9.50 2.33
N CYS A 41 -21.59 8.38 1.73
CA CYS A 41 -21.78 7.05 2.28
C CYS A 41 -21.04 6.07 1.39
N PHE A 42 -20.31 5.15 2.03
CA PHE A 42 -19.88 3.88 1.46
C PHE A 42 -21.12 3.13 0.93
N CYS A 43 -21.53 3.44 -0.28
CA CYS A 43 -22.57 2.73 -0.99
C CYS A 43 -21.89 2.20 -2.26
N HIS A 44 -21.27 1.03 -2.12
CA HIS A 44 -20.89 0.19 -3.24
C HIS A 44 -22.00 0.21 -4.29
N ASN A 45 -21.66 0.49 -5.54
CA ASN A 45 -22.57 0.38 -6.67
C ASN A 45 -22.92 -1.12 -6.86
N ARG A 46 -23.86 -1.62 -6.04
CA ARG A 46 -24.44 -2.96 -6.05
C ARG A 46 -25.34 -3.11 -7.27
N ARG A 47 -24.73 -3.33 -8.44
CA ARG A 47 -25.42 -4.08 -9.51
C ARG A 47 -24.61 -5.33 -9.79
N ASN A 48 -24.93 -6.37 -9.00
CA ASN A 48 -24.62 -7.79 -9.23
C ASN A 48 -23.17 -8.25 -9.03
N VAL A 49 -22.46 -7.72 -8.04
CA VAL A 49 -21.28 -8.40 -7.48
C VAL A 49 -21.61 -8.70 -6.02
N PRO A 50 -21.54 -9.96 -5.56
CA PRO A 50 -21.61 -10.26 -4.13
C PRO A 50 -20.61 -9.36 -3.40
N ASP A 51 -20.98 -8.74 -2.29
CA ASP A 51 -20.05 -7.92 -1.50
C ASP A 51 -18.88 -8.79 -1.06
N LEU A 52 -17.81 -8.79 -1.86
CA LEU A 52 -16.63 -9.59 -1.62
C LEU A 52 -15.75 -8.80 -0.65
N HIS A 53 -15.91 -9.07 0.63
CA HIS A 53 -15.05 -8.50 1.66
C HIS A 53 -13.65 -9.12 1.53
N ARG A 54 -12.65 -8.28 1.28
CA ARG A 54 -11.24 -8.67 1.29
C ARG A 54 -10.57 -8.13 2.53
N VAL A 55 -9.81 -8.99 3.20
CA VAL A 55 -8.98 -8.66 4.36
C VAL A 55 -7.59 -9.19 4.08
N GLU A 56 -6.59 -8.38 4.39
CA GLU A 56 -5.20 -8.78 4.35
C GLU A 56 -4.81 -9.36 5.70
N GLU A 57 -4.18 -10.52 5.68
CA GLU A 57 -3.61 -11.16 6.86
C GLU A 57 -2.10 -10.95 6.84
N GLU A 58 -1.55 -10.64 8.01
CA GLU A 58 -0.15 -10.22 8.18
C GLU A 58 0.52 -11.04 9.27
N LEU A 59 1.73 -11.52 8.96
CA LEU A 59 2.63 -12.15 9.91
C LEU A 59 4.02 -11.54 9.76
N PHE A 60 4.73 -11.43 10.87
CA PHE A 60 6.05 -10.83 10.95
C PHE A 60 7.07 -11.90 11.32
N GLU A 61 8.09 -12.05 10.49
CA GLU A 61 9.29 -12.81 10.86
C GLU A 61 10.22 -11.90 11.68
N ASN A 62 10.61 -12.37 12.87
CA ASN A 62 11.46 -11.63 13.79
C ASN A 62 12.79 -12.33 13.99
N GLN A 63 13.86 -11.55 13.92
CA GLN A 63 15.21 -12.00 14.21
C GLN A 63 15.87 -11.01 15.17
N ASN A 64 16.38 -11.51 16.30
CA ASN A 64 17.17 -10.69 17.22
C ASN A 64 18.64 -10.91 16.97
N LEU A 65 19.40 -9.83 16.94
CA LEU A 65 20.85 -9.85 16.84
C LEU A 65 21.44 -9.47 18.19
N ALA A 66 22.30 -10.32 18.74
CA ALA A 66 23.10 -9.98 19.91
C ALA A 66 24.58 -9.85 19.52
N PRO A 67 25.31 -8.89 20.11
CA PRO A 67 26.76 -8.84 19.98
C PRO A 67 27.39 -10.12 20.54
N ARG A 68 28.22 -10.79 19.74
CA ARG A 68 29.14 -11.83 20.22
C ARG A 68 30.56 -11.52 19.74
N GLY A 69 31.29 -10.79 20.57
CA GLY A 69 32.62 -10.27 20.19
C GLY A 69 32.47 -9.16 19.14
N SER A 70 33.23 -9.24 18.05
CA SER A 70 33.18 -8.28 16.94
C SER A 70 32.10 -8.57 15.89
N SER A 71 31.30 -9.63 16.06
CA SER A 71 30.30 -10.09 15.09
C SER A 71 28.92 -10.15 15.74
N MET A 72 27.90 -9.72 15.00
CA MET A 72 26.50 -9.94 15.38
C MET A 72 26.11 -11.38 15.07
N ARG A 73 25.40 -12.03 16.00
CA ARG A 73 24.80 -13.35 15.78
C ARG A 73 23.33 -13.32 16.16
N LEU A 74 22.56 -14.17 15.47
CA LEU A 74 21.19 -14.48 15.86
C LEU A 74 21.19 -14.92 17.33
N SER A 75 20.43 -14.20 18.13
CA SER A 75 20.15 -14.50 19.52
C SER A 75 18.73 -15.04 19.66
N ARG A 76 18.43 -15.63 20.82
CA ARG A 76 17.06 -16.02 21.12
C ARG A 76 16.22 -14.74 21.11
N ALA A 77 15.24 -14.70 20.20
CA ALA A 77 14.39 -13.53 20.05
C ALA A 77 13.53 -13.30 21.31
N GLU A 78 13.34 -12.02 21.65
CA GLU A 78 12.40 -11.55 22.67
C GLU A 78 10.96 -11.85 22.25
N LEU A 79 10.72 -11.84 20.94
CA LEU A 79 9.48 -12.30 20.31
C LEU A 79 9.64 -13.71 19.72
N PRO A 80 8.52 -14.41 19.48
CA PRO A 80 8.51 -15.57 18.61
C PRO A 80 9.06 -15.23 17.21
N VAL A 81 9.71 -16.21 16.57
CA VAL A 81 10.30 -16.05 15.23
C VAL A 81 9.25 -15.66 14.20
N LEU A 82 8.02 -16.14 14.33
CA LEU A 82 6.89 -15.70 13.53
C LEU A 82 5.76 -15.28 14.46
N CYS A 83 5.29 -14.04 14.35
CA CYS A 83 4.18 -13.55 15.16
C CYS A 83 3.22 -12.67 14.37
N ARG A 84 1.98 -12.56 14.89
CA ARG A 84 1.02 -11.55 14.45
C ARG A 84 1.42 -10.15 14.94
N ALA A 85 0.77 -9.11 14.42
CA ALA A 85 1.00 -7.73 14.85
C ALA A 85 0.79 -7.50 16.36
N ASN A 86 -0.03 -8.32 17.02
CA ASN A 86 -0.27 -8.28 18.46
C ASN A 86 0.83 -9.00 19.29
N GLY A 87 1.82 -9.61 18.65
CA GLY A 87 2.92 -10.35 19.29
C GLY A 87 2.64 -11.83 19.56
N GLU A 88 1.45 -12.34 19.21
CA GLU A 88 1.14 -13.77 19.37
C GLU A 88 1.90 -14.62 18.36
N GLU A 89 2.49 -15.73 18.83
CA GLU A 89 3.18 -16.70 17.95
C GLU A 89 2.20 -17.31 16.95
N ALA A 90 2.57 -17.32 15.68
CA ALA A 90 1.79 -17.94 14.62
C ALA A 90 2.69 -18.34 13.46
N ARG A 91 2.45 -19.52 12.87
CA ARG A 91 3.10 -19.93 11.62
C ARG A 91 2.17 -19.73 10.43
N PHE A 92 2.74 -19.47 9.26
CA PHE A 92 1.99 -19.32 8.00
C PHE A 92 1.00 -20.47 7.72
N SER A 93 1.39 -21.71 8.01
CA SER A 93 0.54 -22.90 7.80
C SER A 93 -0.53 -23.11 8.88
N GLU A 94 -0.41 -22.42 10.02
CA GLU A 94 -1.29 -22.57 11.17
C GLU A 94 -2.40 -21.51 11.19
N VAL A 95 -2.31 -20.47 10.35
CA VAL A 95 -3.34 -19.45 10.20
C VAL A 95 -4.60 -20.05 9.60
N GLN A 96 -5.64 -20.16 10.43
CA GLN A 96 -6.96 -20.64 10.03
C GLN A 96 -7.81 -19.51 9.47
N LEU A 97 -8.48 -19.78 8.35
CA LEU A 97 -9.48 -18.88 7.80
C LEU A 97 -10.79 -18.99 8.60
N PRO A 98 -11.51 -17.88 8.82
CA PRO A 98 -12.86 -17.95 9.34
C PRO A 98 -13.80 -18.68 8.38
N LEU A 99 -14.95 -19.12 8.89
CA LEU A 99 -15.96 -19.80 8.08
C LEU A 99 -16.40 -18.91 6.90
N ASN A 100 -16.43 -19.49 5.69
CA ASN A 100 -16.77 -18.82 4.42
C ASN A 100 -15.71 -17.86 3.86
N TRP A 101 -14.48 -17.88 4.38
CA TRP A 101 -13.36 -17.17 3.79
C TRP A 101 -12.52 -18.12 2.92
N GLU A 102 -11.90 -17.55 1.90
CA GLU A 102 -10.94 -18.24 1.04
C GLU A 102 -9.69 -17.40 0.86
N TRP A 103 -8.55 -18.07 0.73
CA TRP A 103 -7.32 -17.41 0.32
C TRP A 103 -7.44 -17.05 -1.16
N VAL A 104 -7.26 -15.77 -1.47
CA VAL A 104 -7.23 -15.27 -2.86
C VAL A 104 -5.81 -15.02 -3.37
N SER A 105 -4.80 -15.21 -2.52
CA SER A 105 -3.38 -15.08 -2.83
C SER A 105 -2.53 -15.87 -1.85
N ASP A 106 -1.34 -16.30 -2.31
CA ASP A 106 -0.31 -16.85 -1.44
C ASP A 106 0.31 -15.75 -0.55
N TRP A 107 1.02 -16.19 0.50
CA TRP A 107 1.85 -15.32 1.30
C TRP A 107 2.93 -14.66 0.45
N ARG A 108 3.14 -13.36 0.67
CA ARG A 108 4.19 -12.57 0.02
C ARG A 108 4.85 -11.68 1.05
N CYS A 109 6.15 -11.43 0.89
CA CYS A 109 6.83 -10.40 1.66
C CYS A 109 6.29 -9.03 1.26
N ASP A 110 5.93 -8.21 2.25
CA ASP A 110 5.60 -6.82 2.02
C ASP A 110 6.90 -6.00 1.92
N ILE A 111 7.13 -5.40 0.75
CA ILE A 111 8.31 -4.57 0.48
C ILE A 111 7.81 -3.18 0.13
N HIS A 112 8.15 -2.21 0.98
CA HIS A 112 7.69 -0.84 0.85
C HIS A 112 8.78 0.17 1.23
N ALA A 113 8.47 1.48 1.19
CA ALA A 113 9.46 2.55 1.33
C ALA A 113 10.24 2.58 2.66
N HIS A 114 9.85 1.77 3.65
CA HIS A 114 10.49 1.70 4.97
C HIS A 114 11.19 0.34 5.22
N THR A 115 11.14 -0.58 4.26
CA THR A 115 11.84 -1.86 4.33
C THR A 115 13.11 -1.79 3.48
N ASP A 116 14.06 -2.70 3.74
CA ASP A 116 15.13 -2.97 2.79
C ASP A 116 14.62 -3.77 1.56
N GLU A 117 15.54 -4.12 0.65
CA GLU A 117 15.24 -4.88 -0.58
C GLU A 117 14.66 -6.29 -0.32
N SER A 118 14.78 -6.80 0.91
CA SER A 118 14.27 -8.10 1.32
C SER A 118 13.05 -8.02 2.24
N GLY A 119 12.56 -6.81 2.54
CA GLY A 119 11.38 -6.60 3.41
C GLY A 119 11.70 -6.45 4.90
N TRP A 120 12.97 -6.34 5.30
CA TRP A 120 13.31 -6.20 6.71
C TRP A 120 13.22 -4.76 7.20
N VAL A 121 12.78 -4.62 8.46
CA VAL A 121 12.86 -3.38 9.24
C VAL A 121 13.68 -3.64 10.49
N TYR A 122 14.52 -2.67 10.83
CA TYR A 122 15.51 -2.78 11.90
C TYR A 122 15.17 -1.80 13.02
N ALA A 123 15.29 -2.28 14.26
CA ALA A 123 15.09 -1.48 15.45
C ALA A 123 15.99 -1.98 16.59
N GLU A 124 16.21 -1.11 17.58
CA GLU A 124 16.95 -1.47 18.80
C GLU A 124 16.06 -2.20 19.81
N SER A 125 14.75 -1.98 19.78
CA SER A 125 13.77 -2.66 20.62
C SER A 125 12.41 -2.85 19.95
N TRP A 126 11.60 -3.75 20.49
CA TRP A 126 10.24 -4.00 20.02
C TRP A 126 9.30 -2.79 20.19
N GLU A 127 9.47 -2.00 21.26
CA GLU A 127 8.70 -0.77 21.48
C GLU A 127 8.84 0.19 20.30
N GLN A 128 10.07 0.34 19.79
CA GLN A 128 10.36 1.20 18.65
C GLN A 128 9.65 0.73 17.37
N LEU A 129 9.60 -0.58 17.11
CA LEU A 129 8.84 -1.14 15.99
C LEU A 129 7.34 -0.87 16.16
N ARG A 130 6.79 -1.24 17.31
CA ARG A 130 5.36 -1.08 17.61
C ARG A 130 4.88 0.36 17.42
N ASP A 131 5.63 1.33 17.90
CA ASP A 131 5.26 2.75 17.80
C ASP A 131 5.38 3.26 16.36
N GLY A 132 6.34 2.76 15.58
CA GLY A 132 6.46 3.04 14.14
C GLY A 132 5.31 2.47 13.31
N TYR A 133 4.84 1.27 13.64
CA TYR A 133 3.77 0.58 12.90
C TYR A 133 2.35 0.95 13.33
N GLN A 134 2.16 1.62 14.48
CA GLN A 134 0.85 2.17 14.89
C GLN A 134 0.28 3.22 13.90
N LEU A 135 1.09 3.71 12.94
CA LEU A 135 0.63 4.54 11.83
C LEU A 135 -0.30 3.80 10.85
N HIS A 136 -0.25 2.45 10.79
CA HIS A 136 -1.11 1.66 9.90
C HIS A 136 -2.47 1.30 10.53
N LEU A 137 -2.59 1.33 11.86
CA LEU A 137 -3.86 1.07 12.56
C LEU A 137 -4.75 2.32 12.67
N SER A 138 -4.21 3.52 12.48
CA SER A 138 -4.95 4.80 12.65
C SER A 138 -5.60 5.34 11.37
N ARG A 139 -5.60 4.58 10.27
CA ARG A 139 -6.36 4.90 9.05
C ARG A 139 -7.31 3.74 8.71
N ARG A 140 -8.36 3.58 9.51
CA ARG A 140 -9.59 2.89 9.11
C ARG A 140 -10.78 3.79 9.39
#